data_AF-A0AAV6PTQ7-F1
#
_entry.id   AF-A0AAV6PTQ7-F1
#
_cell.length_a   1.000
_cell.length_b   1.000
_cell.length_c   1.000
_cell.angle_alpha   90.00
_cell.angle_beta   90.00
_cell.angle_gamma   90.00
#
_symmetry.space_group_name_H-M   'P 1'
#
loop_
_entity.id
_entity.type
_entity.pdbx_description
1 polymer ?
#
loop_
_entity_poly.entity_id
_entity_poly.type
_entity_poly.pdbx_seq_one_letter_code
_entity_poly.pdbx_strand_id
1 'polypeptide(L)'
;MLCSDPCCVFPAAVVLLDSWHVLLRNLWDEHLNHSLILDLKQTLEKIIKKNKYTERFQEETDLSHYSTSSSSPEQLLKLTSELFTKWLDIGCLPSIETCSLPTLPPSVERKDYGPSRARLLTTRAISSVEESQLDKIIDYEHTPSSSGPLSLSYSASFWSPLLFRLYWWLLP
;
A
#
# COMPACT_ATOMS: atom_id res chain seq x y z
N MET A 1 21.76 -5.16 -15.09
CA MET A 1 22.18 -4.06 -14.19
C MET A 1 20.95 -3.62 -13.42
N LEU A 2 21.03 -3.54 -12.08
CA LEU A 2 19.91 -3.17 -11.21
C LEU A 2 19.24 -1.84 -11.58
N CYS A 3 19.93 -0.97 -12.33
CA CYS A 3 19.39 0.27 -12.87
C CYS A 3 20.39 1.10 -13.71
N SER A 4 19.91 1.92 -14.65
CA SER A 4 20.70 2.91 -15.41
C SER A 4 20.59 4.35 -14.88
N ASP A 5 19.47 4.74 -14.29
CA ASP A 5 19.26 6.09 -13.72
C ASP A 5 19.85 6.21 -12.30
N PRO A 6 20.18 7.41 -11.80
CA PRO A 6 20.60 7.57 -10.41
C PRO A 6 19.48 7.26 -9.38
N CYS A 7 18.22 7.54 -9.73
CA CYS A 7 17.11 7.54 -8.77
C CYS A 7 16.54 6.19 -8.39
N CYS A 8 16.70 5.19 -9.24
CA CYS A 8 16.25 3.84 -8.97
C CYS A 8 16.94 3.16 -7.78
N VAL A 9 18.03 3.74 -7.25
CA VAL A 9 18.68 3.23 -6.05
C VAL A 9 17.68 3.20 -4.89
N PHE A 10 16.70 4.11 -4.85
CA PHE A 10 15.68 4.11 -3.81
C PHE A 10 14.68 2.95 -3.94
N PRO A 11 13.96 2.75 -5.07
CA PRO A 11 13.16 1.55 -5.29
C PRO A 11 13.93 0.25 -5.09
N ALA A 12 15.16 0.16 -5.59
CA ALA A 12 16.00 -1.02 -5.41
C ALA A 12 16.34 -1.26 -3.93
N ALA A 13 16.64 -0.20 -3.17
CA ALA A 13 16.89 -0.30 -1.73
C ALA A 13 15.65 -0.77 -0.97
N VAL A 14 14.45 -0.32 -1.36
CA VAL A 14 13.18 -0.78 -0.77
C VAL A 14 12.98 -2.28 -1.00
N VAL A 15 13.18 -2.77 -2.22
CA VAL A 15 13.04 -4.20 -2.56
C VAL A 15 14.08 -5.06 -1.82
N LEU A 16 15.33 -4.60 -1.76
CA LEU A 16 16.38 -5.30 -1.02
C LEU A 16 16.10 -5.30 0.49
N LEU A 17 15.61 -4.19 1.04
CA LEU A 17 15.23 -4.10 2.45
C LEU A 17 14.17 -5.13 2.82
N ASP A 18 13.14 -5.30 1.97
CA ASP A 18 12.11 -6.33 2.16
C ASP A 18 12.72 -7.74 2.11
N SER A 19 13.59 -8.01 1.14
CA SER A 19 14.28 -9.30 1.01
C SER A 19 15.12 -9.65 2.24
N TRP A 20 15.87 -8.67 2.78
CA TRP A 20 16.62 -8.84 4.03
C TRP A 20 15.71 -9.02 5.24
N HIS A 21 14.56 -8.34 5.27
CA HIS A 21 13.57 -8.51 6.33
C HIS A 21 13.00 -9.93 6.34
N VAL A 22 12.68 -10.48 5.15
CA VAL A 22 12.24 -11.88 5.00
C VAL A 22 13.34 -12.83 5.48
N LEU A 23 14.59 -12.63 5.07
CA LEU A 23 15.71 -13.48 5.50
C LEU A 23 15.88 -13.46 7.02
N LEU A 24 15.87 -12.27 7.64
CA LEU A 24 16.06 -12.09 9.07
C LEU A 24 14.98 -12.80 9.90
N ARG A 25 13.71 -12.77 9.46
CA ARG A 25 12.62 -13.51 10.13
C ARG A 25 12.81 -15.03 10.14
N ASN A 26 13.62 -15.55 9.23
CA ASN A 26 13.89 -16.99 9.10
C ASN A 26 15.27 -17.38 9.67
N LEU A 27 16.01 -16.43 10.26
CA LEU A 27 17.29 -16.67 10.90
C LEU A 27 17.17 -16.56 12.42
N TRP A 28 17.99 -17.32 13.11
CA TRP A 28 18.14 -17.25 14.56
C TRP A 28 19.07 -16.10 14.91
N ASP A 29 18.85 -15.47 16.05
CA ASP A 29 19.60 -14.31 16.53
C ASP A 29 21.05 -14.65 16.90
N GLU A 30 21.34 -15.91 17.25
CA GLU A 30 22.71 -16.39 17.49
C GLU A 30 23.51 -16.68 16.21
N HIS A 31 22.90 -16.53 15.03
CA HIS A 31 23.60 -16.77 13.77
C HIS A 31 24.78 -15.79 13.62
N LEU A 32 25.95 -16.30 13.21
CA LEU A 32 27.20 -15.53 13.14
C LEU A 32 27.08 -14.22 12.33
N ASN A 33 26.26 -14.23 11.28
CA ASN A 33 26.05 -13.06 10.41
C ASN A 33 24.83 -12.21 10.79
N HIS A 34 24.17 -12.47 11.91
CA HIS A 34 22.95 -11.75 12.30
C HIS A 34 23.22 -10.24 12.47
N SER A 35 24.33 -9.87 13.12
CA SER A 35 24.76 -8.47 13.27
C SER A 35 25.00 -7.79 11.92
N LEU A 36 25.71 -8.46 11.01
CA LEU A 36 25.96 -7.97 9.66
C LEU A 36 24.64 -7.69 8.92
N ILE A 37 23.67 -8.60 8.99
CA ILE A 37 22.37 -8.43 8.33
C ILE A 37 21.62 -7.22 8.90
N LEU A 38 21.67 -7.01 10.22
CA LEU A 38 21.09 -5.82 10.84
C LEU A 38 21.76 -4.54 10.35
N ASP A 39 23.09 -4.52 10.24
CA ASP A 39 23.84 -3.36 9.74
C ASP A 39 23.51 -3.04 8.28
N LEU A 40 23.40 -4.07 7.44
CA LEU A 40 22.97 -3.93 6.03
C LEU A 40 21.57 -3.31 5.96
N LYS A 41 20.64 -3.83 6.78
CA LYS A 41 19.26 -3.35 6.85
C LYS A 41 19.20 -1.88 7.27
N GLN A 42 19.89 -1.50 8.35
CA GLN A 42 19.95 -0.12 8.82
C GLN A 42 20.56 0.82 7.77
N THR A 43 21.55 0.33 7.02
CA THR A 43 22.16 1.12 5.94
C THR A 43 21.16 1.36 4.81
N LEU A 44 20.42 0.34 4.39
CA LEU A 44 19.35 0.49 3.39
C LEU A 44 18.26 1.45 3.88
N GLU A 45 17.82 1.36 5.13
CA GLU A 45 16.86 2.30 5.73
C GLU A 45 17.37 3.75 5.69
N LYS A 46 18.66 3.97 5.96
CA LYS A 46 19.28 5.31 5.85
C LYS A 46 19.30 5.83 4.41
N ILE A 47 19.59 4.97 3.44
CA ILE A 47 19.56 5.33 2.01
C ILE A 47 18.13 5.70 1.61
N ILE A 48 17.14 4.88 1.94
CA ILE A 48 15.72 5.12 1.63
C ILE A 48 15.25 6.48 2.15
N LYS A 49 15.63 6.83 3.39
CA LYS A 49 15.29 8.11 4.03
C LYS A 49 15.94 9.34 3.38
N LYS A 50 16.92 9.16 2.48
CA LYS A 50 17.58 10.30 1.82
C LYS A 50 16.75 10.95 0.73
N ASN A 51 15.76 10.25 0.17
CA ASN A 51 14.88 10.83 -0.85
C ASN A 51 13.46 11.00 -0.29
N LYS A 52 12.92 12.21 -0.49
CA LYS A 52 11.62 12.62 0.07
C LYS A 52 10.42 11.92 -0.55
N TYR A 53 10.58 11.32 -1.73
CA TYR A 53 9.51 10.63 -2.45
C TYR A 53 9.45 9.14 -2.12
N THR A 54 10.43 8.59 -1.40
CA THR A 54 10.49 7.14 -1.12
C THR A 54 9.41 6.68 -0.14
N GLU A 55 8.92 7.56 0.73
CA GLU A 55 7.80 7.25 1.64
C GLU A 55 6.53 7.01 0.82
N ARG A 56 6.13 7.99 -0.01
CA ARG A 56 5.00 7.84 -0.94
C ARG A 56 5.14 6.61 -1.83
N PHE A 57 6.33 6.33 -2.33
CA PHE A 57 6.56 5.15 -3.15
C PHE A 57 6.25 3.84 -2.41
N GLN A 58 6.61 3.73 -1.13
CA GLN A 58 6.29 2.57 -0.31
C GLN A 58 4.80 2.45 -0.01
N GLU A 59 4.10 3.58 0.13
CA GLU A 59 2.64 3.58 0.33
C GLU A 59 1.88 3.16 -0.95
N GLU A 60 2.34 3.61 -2.12
CA GLU A 60 1.70 3.34 -3.41
C GLU A 60 2.08 1.98 -4.00
N THR A 61 3.25 1.45 -3.64
CA THR A 61 3.80 0.23 -4.21
C THR A 61 3.66 -0.93 -3.24
N ASP A 62 2.70 -1.81 -3.50
CA ASP A 62 2.68 -3.11 -2.83
C ASP A 62 3.62 -4.10 -3.55
N LEU A 63 4.73 -4.43 -2.88
CA LEU A 63 5.71 -5.40 -3.35
C LEU A 63 5.12 -6.81 -3.52
N SER A 64 4.01 -7.13 -2.84
CA SER A 64 3.35 -8.43 -2.93
C SER A 64 2.78 -8.72 -4.32
N HIS A 65 2.50 -7.69 -5.11
CA HIS A 65 2.01 -7.83 -6.47
C HIS A 65 3.12 -8.28 -7.44
N TYR A 66 4.40 -8.09 -7.13
CA TYR A 66 5.49 -8.42 -8.04
C TYR A 66 5.85 -9.90 -7.98
N SER A 67 6.37 -10.44 -9.09
CA SER A 67 6.84 -11.82 -9.12
C SER A 67 8.03 -11.99 -8.18
N THR A 68 7.88 -12.87 -7.20
CA THR A 68 8.97 -13.22 -6.30
C THR A 68 9.98 -14.10 -7.04
N SER A 69 11.26 -13.75 -6.93
CA SER A 69 12.36 -14.59 -7.39
C SER A 69 13.06 -15.20 -6.20
N SER A 70 13.32 -16.50 -6.25
CA SER A 70 14.15 -17.16 -5.23
C SER A 70 15.61 -16.91 -5.56
N SER A 71 16.40 -16.54 -4.55
CA SER A 71 17.84 -16.33 -4.68
C SER A 71 18.58 -16.84 -3.45
N SER A 72 19.87 -17.14 -3.59
CA SER A 72 20.71 -17.48 -2.46
C SER A 72 21.04 -16.23 -1.63
N PRO A 73 21.33 -16.36 -0.32
CA PRO A 73 21.80 -15.24 0.50
C PRO A 73 23.05 -14.56 -0.05
N GLU A 74 23.94 -15.32 -0.70
CA GLU A 74 25.12 -14.79 -1.40
C GLU A 74 24.72 -13.88 -2.56
N GLN A 75 23.72 -14.28 -3.35
CA GLN A 75 23.22 -13.45 -4.44
C GLN A 75 22.53 -12.19 -3.91
N LEU A 76 21.78 -12.28 -2.80
CA LEU A 76 21.20 -11.10 -2.14
C LEU A 76 22.29 -10.13 -1.65
N LEU A 77 23.37 -10.65 -1.06
CA LEU A 77 24.52 -9.86 -0.64
C LEU A 77 25.21 -9.18 -1.83
N LYS A 78 25.37 -9.89 -2.94
CA LYS A 78 25.94 -9.33 -4.18
C LYS A 78 25.10 -8.18 -4.74
N LEU A 79 23.77 -8.34 -4.81
CA LEU A 79 22.88 -7.26 -5.27
C LEU A 79 22.96 -6.05 -4.33
N THR A 80 23.09 -6.30 -3.03
CA THR A 80 23.23 -5.24 -2.01
C THR A 80 24.57 -4.51 -2.12
N SER A 81 25.67 -5.21 -2.36
CA SER A 81 26.98 -4.58 -2.56
C SER A 81 27.04 -3.77 -3.85
N GLU A 82 26.42 -4.24 -4.93
CA GLU A 82 26.25 -3.48 -6.18
C GLU A 82 25.45 -2.19 -5.94
N LEU A 83 24.37 -2.25 -5.16
CA LEU A 83 23.59 -1.07 -4.78
C LEU A 83 24.42 -0.08 -3.97
N PHE A 84 25.17 -0.54 -2.98
CA PHE A 84 26.03 0.32 -2.17
C PHE A 84 27.13 0.97 -2.99
N THR A 85 27.73 0.24 -3.93
CA THR A 85 28.72 0.79 -4.86
C THR A 85 28.12 1.96 -5.64
N LYS A 86 26.93 1.79 -6.21
CA LYS A 86 26.22 2.89 -6.90
C LYS A 86 25.86 4.03 -5.97
N TRP A 87 25.44 3.73 -4.74
CA TRP A 87 25.14 4.75 -3.74
C TRP A 87 26.36 5.59 -3.41
N LEU A 88 27.56 5.02 -3.36
CA LEU A 88 28.80 5.78 -3.17
C LEU A 88 29.06 6.76 -4.31
N ASP A 89 28.72 6.39 -5.55
CA ASP A 89 28.92 7.24 -6.73
C ASP A 89 27.96 8.45 -6.75
N ILE A 90 26.72 8.28 -6.25
CA ILE A 90 25.65 9.29 -6.42
C ILE A 90 25.17 9.93 -5.11
N GLY A 91 25.49 9.34 -3.95
CA GLY A 91 24.86 9.68 -2.66
C GLY A 91 25.25 11.06 -2.13
N CYS A 92 26.32 11.65 -2.65
CA CYS A 92 26.75 13.01 -2.33
C CYS A 92 26.08 14.09 -3.21
N LEU A 93 25.30 13.71 -4.23
CA LEU A 93 24.66 14.67 -5.14
C LEU A 93 23.42 15.30 -4.48
N PRO A 94 23.28 16.64 -4.46
CA PRO A 94 22.12 17.29 -3.85
C PRO A 94 20.81 17.00 -4.59
N SER A 95 20.89 16.69 -5.89
CA SER A 95 19.71 16.30 -6.69
C SER A 95 19.07 14.99 -6.22
N ILE A 96 19.78 14.15 -5.47
CA ILE A 96 19.32 12.81 -5.10
C ILE A 96 18.14 12.83 -4.12
N GLU A 97 18.04 13.88 -3.30
CA GLU A 97 16.97 14.05 -2.31
C GLU A 97 15.59 14.26 -2.94
N THR A 98 15.58 14.84 -4.14
CA THR A 98 14.37 15.29 -4.84
C THR A 98 14.22 14.63 -6.21
N CYS A 99 14.86 13.50 -6.38
CA CYS A 99 14.94 12.86 -7.67
C CYS A 99 13.71 11.94 -7.86
N SER A 100 13.14 11.94 -9.07
CA SER A 100 11.90 11.21 -9.36
C SER A 100 12.14 9.71 -9.38
N LEU A 101 11.31 8.97 -8.65
CA LEU A 101 11.44 7.52 -8.56
C LEU A 101 10.83 6.87 -9.81
N PRO A 102 11.54 5.96 -10.49
CA PRO A 102 10.97 5.23 -11.61
C PRO A 102 9.76 4.43 -11.13
N THR A 103 8.65 4.53 -11.86
CA THR A 103 7.47 3.73 -11.60
C THR A 103 7.81 2.27 -11.86
N LEU A 104 7.67 1.40 -10.85
CA LEU A 104 7.83 -0.03 -11.07
C LEU A 104 6.68 -0.51 -11.98
N PRO A 105 6.98 -1.28 -13.04
CA PRO A 105 5.94 -1.75 -13.96
C PRO A 105 5.03 -2.73 -13.21
N PRO A 106 3.69 -2.54 -13.19
CA PRO A 106 2.80 -3.47 -12.54
C PRO A 106 2.96 -4.87 -13.15
N SER A 107 2.95 -5.90 -12.31
CA SER A 107 3.09 -7.31 -12.72
C SER A 107 1.91 -7.83 -13.55
N VAL A 108 0.77 -7.15 -13.48
CA VAL A 108 -0.44 -7.51 -14.20
C VAL A 108 -0.47 -6.72 -15.49
N GLU A 109 -0.21 -7.40 -16.60
CA GLU A 109 -0.67 -6.96 -17.92
C GLU A 109 -2.17 -6.69 -17.77
N ARG A 110 -2.53 -5.41 -17.73
CA ARG A 110 -3.92 -4.96 -17.65
C ARG A 110 -4.60 -5.53 -18.87
N LYS A 111 -5.29 -6.67 -18.71
CA LYS A 111 -6.23 -7.15 -19.72
C LYS A 111 -7.26 -6.05 -19.83
N ASP A 112 -7.15 -5.26 -20.89
CA ASP A 112 -8.17 -4.31 -21.29
C ASP A 112 -9.41 -5.13 -21.65
N TYR A 113 -10.19 -5.48 -20.64
CA TYR A 113 -11.56 -5.91 -20.84
C TYR A 113 -12.30 -4.68 -21.35
N GLY A 114 -12.27 -4.49 -22.66
CA GLY A 114 -13.14 -3.54 -23.36
C GLY A 114 -14.58 -3.75 -22.90
N PRO A 115 -15.41 -2.70 -22.87
CA PRO A 115 -16.73 -2.74 -22.24
C PRO A 115 -17.54 -3.87 -22.86
N SER A 116 -17.65 -4.97 -22.11
CA SER A 116 -18.47 -6.11 -22.49
C SER A 116 -19.91 -5.62 -22.51
N ARG A 117 -20.45 -5.39 -23.71
CA ARG A 117 -21.88 -5.15 -23.93
C ARG A 117 -22.63 -6.44 -23.58
N ALA A 118 -22.81 -6.69 -22.29
CA ALA A 118 -23.77 -7.67 -21.82
C ALA A 118 -25.16 -7.16 -22.23
N ARG A 119 -25.65 -7.65 -23.38
CA ARG A 119 -27.02 -7.41 -23.83
C ARG A 119 -27.93 -8.17 -22.87
N LEU A 120 -28.48 -7.46 -21.89
CA LEU A 120 -29.47 -8.01 -20.96
C LEU A 120 -30.65 -8.56 -21.77
N LEU A 121 -30.80 -9.88 -21.79
CA LEU A 121 -32.00 -10.54 -22.31
C LEU A 121 -33.08 -10.39 -21.25
N THR A 122 -33.97 -9.41 -21.41
CA THR A 122 -35.18 -9.32 -20.60
C THR A 122 -36.19 -10.35 -21.11
N THR A 123 -36.45 -11.39 -20.32
CA THR A 123 -37.54 -12.33 -20.60
C THR A 123 -38.86 -11.65 -20.30
N ARG A 124 -39.64 -11.32 -21.33
CA ARG A 124 -41.01 -10.82 -21.18
C ARG A 124 -41.90 -12.00 -20.77
N ALA A 125 -42.39 -12.00 -19.54
CA ALA A 125 -43.41 -12.94 -19.10
C ALA A 125 -44.74 -12.58 -19.79
N ILE A 126 -45.33 -13.55 -20.47
CA ILE A 126 -46.65 -13.46 -21.10
C ILE A 126 -47.69 -13.77 -20.01
N SER A 127 -48.47 -12.78 -19.58
CA SER A 127 -49.68 -13.00 -18.79
C SER A 127 -50.86 -13.17 -19.76
N SER A 128 -51.40 -14.37 -19.83
CA SER A 128 -52.68 -14.64 -20.49
C SER A 128 -53.83 -14.17 -19.61
N VAL A 129 -54.68 -13.29 -20.18
CA VAL A 129 -56.16 -13.33 -20.19
C VAL A 129 -56.84 -13.50 -18.82
N GLU A 130 -57.63 -12.55 -18.32
CA GLU A 130 -59.03 -12.36 -18.75
C GLU A 130 -59.63 -11.04 -18.21
N GLU A 131 -60.65 -10.57 -18.92
CA GLU A 131 -61.41 -9.33 -18.76
C GLU A 131 -62.08 -9.15 -17.38
N SER A 132 -62.14 -7.91 -16.89
CA SER A 132 -63.37 -7.32 -16.33
C SER A 132 -63.20 -5.84 -15.95
N GLN A 133 -64.10 -5.02 -16.52
CA GLN A 133 -64.65 -3.75 -16.00
C GLN A 133 -63.66 -2.66 -15.52
N LEU A 134 -63.50 -1.57 -16.28
CA LEU A 134 -64.42 -0.42 -16.36
C LEU A 134 -64.66 0.27 -15.00
N ASP A 135 -64.38 1.57 -15.03
CA ASP A 135 -64.87 2.66 -14.18
C ASP A 135 -63.99 3.21 -13.04
N LYS A 136 -63.73 4.52 -13.20
CA LYS A 136 -63.77 5.59 -12.17
C LYS A 136 -62.58 5.73 -11.22
N ILE A 137 -62.20 6.91 -10.72
CA ILE A 137 -62.36 8.35 -11.03
C ILE A 137 -61.58 9.04 -9.88
N ILE A 138 -61.02 10.23 -10.12
CA ILE A 138 -60.70 11.30 -9.14
C ILE A 138 -59.45 11.16 -8.24
N ASP A 139 -58.48 12.04 -8.55
CA ASP A 139 -57.88 13.08 -7.69
C ASP A 139 -58.01 12.95 -6.16
N TYR A 140 -56.90 13.12 -5.42
CA TYR A 140 -56.82 14.14 -4.36
C TYR A 140 -55.38 14.35 -3.89
N GLU A 141 -55.04 15.63 -3.70
CA GLU A 141 -53.79 16.19 -3.20
C GLU A 141 -53.40 15.67 -1.80
N HIS A 142 -52.09 15.61 -1.51
CA HIS A 142 -51.48 16.24 -0.33
C HIS A 142 -49.95 16.03 -0.26
N THR A 143 -49.19 17.11 -0.48
CA THR A 143 -47.91 17.44 0.20
C THR A 143 -48.22 17.94 1.65
N PRO A 144 -47.26 18.12 2.61
CA PRO A 144 -45.78 18.19 2.52
C PRO A 144 -45.01 17.55 3.73
N SER A 145 -43.72 17.89 3.89
CA SER A 145 -42.86 17.79 5.11
C SER A 145 -42.12 16.45 5.27
N SER A 146 -40.82 16.33 5.55
CA SER A 146 -39.88 17.16 6.32
C SER A 146 -38.43 16.85 5.91
N SER A 147 -37.61 17.90 5.92
CA SER A 147 -36.15 17.96 5.90
C SER A 147 -35.42 17.11 6.98
N GLY A 148 -34.18 16.69 6.68
CA GLY A 148 -33.15 16.40 7.70
C GLY A 148 -32.04 15.40 7.30
N PRO A 149 -30.79 15.84 7.05
CA PRO A 149 -29.63 14.98 6.79
C PRO A 149 -28.66 14.85 8.01
N LEU A 150 -27.82 13.81 7.92
CA LEU A 150 -26.47 13.62 8.50
C LEU A 150 -26.31 13.28 10.00
N SER A 151 -26.14 11.97 10.22
CA SER A 151 -25.08 11.31 11.00
C SER A 151 -24.11 12.17 11.82
N LEU A 152 -24.13 11.98 13.13
CA LEU A 152 -23.01 12.23 14.03
C LEU A 152 -22.86 11.04 14.98
N SER A 153 -21.90 10.17 14.70
CA SER A 153 -21.49 9.10 15.62
C SER A 153 -20.22 9.56 16.34
N TYR A 154 -20.38 10.02 17.59
CA TYR A 154 -19.27 10.21 18.52
C TYR A 154 -18.92 8.86 19.15
N SER A 155 -17.71 8.37 18.89
CA SER A 155 -17.09 7.26 19.61
C SER A 155 -16.05 7.85 20.57
N ALA A 156 -16.41 7.97 21.86
CA ALA A 156 -15.49 8.37 22.91
C ALA A 156 -14.71 7.12 23.36
N SER A 157 -13.40 7.13 23.08
CA SER A 157 -12.48 6.06 23.45
C SER A 157 -12.24 6.06 24.96
N PHE A 158 -12.41 4.89 25.57
CA PHE A 158 -12.14 4.62 26.98
C PHE A 158 -10.63 4.78 27.27
N TRP A 159 -10.30 5.70 28.17
CA TRP A 159 -8.95 5.94 28.64
C TRP A 159 -8.50 4.83 29.61
N SER A 160 -7.35 4.24 29.31
CA SER A 160 -6.68 3.21 30.13
C SER A 160 -6.31 3.74 31.52
N PRO A 161 -6.62 3.02 32.62
CA PRO A 161 -6.35 3.46 33.99
C PRO A 161 -4.87 3.37 34.42
N LEU A 162 -3.96 3.03 33.49
CA LEU A 162 -2.52 2.86 33.79
C LEU A 162 -1.73 4.16 33.84
N LEU A 163 -2.29 5.30 33.43
CA LEU A 163 -1.61 6.60 33.47
C LEU A 163 -1.80 7.38 34.78
N PHE A 164 -2.70 6.94 35.67
CA PHE A 164 -2.92 7.62 36.96
C PHE A 164 -2.00 7.14 38.11
N ARG A 165 -1.15 6.11 37.90
CA ARG A 165 -0.24 5.61 38.94
C ARG A 165 1.17 6.18 38.92
N LEU A 166 1.55 6.96 37.90
CA LEU A 166 2.89 7.56 37.80
C LEU A 166 2.98 8.98 38.36
N TYR A 167 1.85 9.61 38.69
CA TYR A 167 1.82 10.99 39.20
C TYR A 167 1.85 11.11 40.73
N TRP A 168 1.91 10.00 41.49
CA TRP A 168 1.96 10.03 42.96
C TRP A 168 3.40 9.98 43.53
N TRP A 169 4.43 9.87 42.69
CA TRP A 169 5.82 9.68 43.17
C TRP A 169 6.73 10.90 42.93
N LEU A 170 6.17 12.07 42.60
CA LEU A 170 6.95 13.27 42.21
C LEU A 170 6.52 14.57 42.89
N LEU A 171 5.99 14.52 44.11
CA LEU A 171 5.90 15.69 44.99
C LEU A 171 6.53 15.34 46.35
N PRO A 172 7.42 16.20 46.89
CA PRO A 172 8.14 15.96 48.13
C PRO A 172 7.24 15.95 49.38
#